data_AF-A0A843U218-F1
#
_entry.id   AF-A0A843U218-F1
#
_cell.length_a   1.000
_cell.length_b   1.000
_cell.length_c   1.000
_cell.angle_alpha   90.00
_cell.angle_beta   90.00
_cell.angle_gamma   90.00
#
_symmetry.space_group_name_H-M   'P 1'
#
loop_
_entity.id
_entity.type
_entity.pdbx_description
1 polymer ?
#
loop_
_entity_poly.entity_id
_entity_poly.type
_entity_poly.pdbx_seq_one_letter_code
_entity_poly.pdbx_strand_id
1 'polypeptide(L)'
;MWEAQDKAMKTTGNWDPMAWLDYGSAWLRRDYWESLCERWAIGPWQERSQAAKRNRSTHPEKNVHTSGSVSYATHSQKLHHELERAPTFRELFDRTHKQKGTDDYVSESAHTIVETYDRTMADRYVEGTPQPDLDRETWVDAAGGPRKGRVYGFGDSLDTTPVLSSYASSVAPSVYTSSSAAPPVSGVEEMRTLIREELQEELRMHFGDIVQLLNEMKPLKNVKREKKKI
;
A
#
# COMPACT_ATOMS: atom_id res chain seq x y z
N MET A 1 -5.71 24.79 -2.56
CA MET A 1 -4.24 24.64 -2.50
C MET A 1 -3.61 24.93 -3.86
N TRP A 2 -3.81 24.09 -4.90
CA TRP A 2 -3.28 24.34 -6.26
C TRP A 2 -3.59 25.75 -6.76
N GLU A 3 -4.85 26.20 -6.63
CA GLU A 3 -5.26 27.53 -7.06
C GLU A 3 -4.57 28.66 -6.28
N ALA A 4 -4.31 28.46 -4.98
CA ALA A 4 -3.63 29.44 -4.14
C ALA A 4 -2.15 29.55 -4.53
N GLN A 5 -1.50 28.40 -4.79
CA GLN A 5 -0.12 28.33 -5.28
C GLN A 5 0.01 28.94 -6.67
N ASP A 6 -0.90 28.63 -7.59
CA ASP A 6 -0.91 29.16 -8.95
C ASP A 6 -1.10 30.68 -8.96
N LYS A 7 -2.05 31.21 -8.17
CA LYS A 7 -2.24 32.65 -8.00
C LYS A 7 -1.01 33.33 -7.40
N ALA A 8 -0.49 32.80 -6.30
CA ALA A 8 0.70 33.35 -5.67
C ALA A 8 1.91 33.33 -6.62
N MET A 9 2.12 32.26 -7.37
CA MET A 9 3.18 32.15 -8.36
C MET A 9 3.05 33.18 -9.48
N LYS A 10 1.84 33.41 -9.99
CA LYS A 10 1.58 34.44 -11.01
C LYS A 10 1.83 35.86 -10.50
N THR A 11 1.64 36.10 -9.21
CA THR A 11 1.75 37.45 -8.61
C THR A 11 3.13 37.76 -8.05
N THR A 12 3.78 36.80 -7.38
CA THR A 12 5.04 37.02 -6.64
C THR A 12 6.23 36.29 -7.25
N GLY A 13 6.00 35.30 -8.11
CA GLY A 13 7.05 34.42 -8.65
C GLY A 13 7.73 33.55 -7.58
N ASN A 14 7.22 33.53 -6.34
CA ASN A 14 7.84 32.86 -5.21
C ASN A 14 7.10 31.58 -4.82
N TRP A 15 7.85 30.47 -4.76
CA TRP A 15 7.36 29.18 -4.30
C TRP A 15 7.34 29.04 -2.76
N ASP A 16 7.74 30.07 -2.02
CA ASP A 16 7.66 30.12 -0.57
C ASP A 16 6.19 30.03 -0.11
N PRO A 17 5.83 29.03 0.73
CA PRO A 17 4.49 28.91 1.28
C PRO A 17 4.00 30.13 2.05
N MET A 18 4.89 30.96 2.58
CA MET A 18 4.52 32.22 3.24
C MET A 18 3.96 33.26 2.25
N ALA A 19 4.33 33.18 0.97
CA ALA A 19 3.74 34.03 -0.06
C ALA A 19 2.29 33.63 -0.40
N TRP A 20 1.77 32.53 0.15
CA TRP A 20 0.43 32.02 -0.15
C TRP A 20 -0.64 32.48 0.85
N LEU A 21 -0.26 33.20 1.92
CA LEU A 21 -1.17 33.58 3.02
C LEU A 21 -2.41 34.32 2.51
N ASP A 22 -2.24 35.23 1.56
CA ASP A 22 -3.33 36.05 1.01
C ASP A 22 -4.19 35.33 -0.04
N TYR A 23 -3.80 34.14 -0.46
CA TYR A 23 -4.44 33.39 -1.55
C TYR A 23 -5.28 32.20 -1.06
N GLY A 24 -5.56 32.14 0.25
CA GLY A 24 -6.41 31.12 0.87
C GLY A 24 -7.81 31.07 0.26
N SER A 25 -8.40 29.88 0.23
CA SER A 25 -9.76 29.69 -0.28
C SER A 25 -10.82 30.15 0.74
N ALA A 26 -11.90 30.78 0.29
CA ALA A 26 -12.95 31.33 1.16
C ALA A 26 -13.66 30.30 2.07
N TRP A 27 -13.65 29.01 1.70
CA TRP A 27 -14.26 27.94 2.50
C TRP A 27 -13.38 27.45 3.66
N LEU A 28 -12.08 27.79 3.67
CA LEU A 28 -11.15 27.42 4.72
C LEU A 28 -10.92 28.63 5.62
N ARG A 29 -11.09 28.46 6.94
CA ARG A 29 -10.84 29.56 7.88
C ARG A 29 -9.38 30.03 7.76
N ARG A 30 -9.21 31.34 7.88
CA ARG A 30 -7.92 32.02 7.69
C ARG A 30 -6.84 31.48 8.63
N ASP A 31 -7.15 31.30 9.91
CA ASP A 31 -6.23 30.77 10.90
C ASP A 31 -5.71 29.36 10.56
N TYR A 32 -6.57 28.48 10.04
CA TYR A 32 -6.15 27.17 9.55
C TYR A 32 -5.26 27.27 8.30
N TRP A 33 -5.57 28.19 7.38
CA TRP A 33 -4.75 28.41 6.19
C TRP A 33 -3.36 28.95 6.56
N GLU A 34 -3.28 29.95 7.43
CA GLU A 34 -2.04 30.53 7.93
C GLU A 34 -1.18 29.44 8.60
N SER A 35 -1.79 28.63 9.49
CA SER A 35 -1.11 27.50 10.14
C SER A 35 -0.56 26.47 9.15
N LEU A 36 -1.24 26.23 8.02
CA LEU A 36 -0.77 25.32 6.97
C LEU A 36 0.41 25.92 6.20
N CYS A 37 0.32 27.20 5.83
CA CYS A 37 1.41 27.92 5.17
C CYS A 37 2.68 27.94 6.03
N GLU A 38 2.55 28.25 7.32
CA GLU A 38 3.66 28.20 8.28
C GLU A 38 4.29 26.81 8.34
N ARG A 39 3.46 25.76 8.49
CA ARG A 39 3.94 24.38 8.50
C ARG A 39 4.65 24.00 7.21
N TRP A 40 4.15 24.48 6.08
CA TRP A 40 4.78 24.19 4.79
C TRP A 40 6.07 24.96 4.57
N ALA A 41 6.22 26.13 5.20
CA ALA A 41 7.41 26.97 5.12
C ALA A 41 8.60 26.40 5.92
N ILE A 42 8.37 25.49 6.87
CA ILE A 42 9.46 24.92 7.69
C ILE A 42 10.39 24.07 6.81
N GLY A 43 11.70 24.29 6.96
CA GLY A 43 12.76 23.62 6.18
C GLY A 43 12.60 22.10 6.01
N PRO A 44 12.39 21.31 7.08
CA PRO A 44 12.23 19.86 6.98
C PRO A 44 11.05 19.44 6.08
N TRP A 45 9.97 20.22 6.04
CA TRP A 45 8.85 19.91 5.16
C TRP A 45 9.17 20.23 3.69
N GLN A 46 9.83 21.35 3.44
CA GLN A 46 10.29 21.71 2.10
C GLN A 46 11.26 20.68 1.55
N GLU A 47 12.23 20.23 2.36
CA GLU A 47 13.17 19.18 1.99
C GLU A 47 12.46 17.87 1.62
N ARG A 48 11.50 17.42 2.47
CA ARG A 48 10.69 16.23 2.19
C ARG A 48 9.85 16.40 0.91
N SER A 49 9.26 17.57 0.70
CA SER A 49 8.47 17.88 -0.50
C SER A 49 9.34 17.84 -1.76
N GLN A 50 10.53 18.45 -1.73
CA GLN A 50 11.47 18.45 -2.84
C GLN A 50 12.04 17.06 -3.11
N ALA A 51 12.36 16.28 -2.07
CA ALA A 51 12.77 14.89 -2.22
C ALA A 51 11.66 14.05 -2.88
N ALA A 52 10.41 14.21 -2.43
CA ALA A 52 9.26 13.54 -3.05
C ALA A 52 9.04 13.96 -4.52
N LYS A 53 9.22 15.25 -4.83
CA LYS A 53 9.17 15.76 -6.21
C LYS A 53 10.26 15.14 -7.08
N ARG A 54 11.52 15.13 -6.61
CA ARG A 54 12.65 14.49 -7.30
C ARG A 54 12.36 13.01 -7.55
N ASN A 55 11.91 12.28 -6.52
CA ASN A 55 11.59 10.86 -6.62
C ASN A 55 10.49 10.56 -7.66
N ARG A 56 9.46 11.42 -7.77
CA ARG A 56 8.43 11.30 -8.81
C ARG A 56 9.00 11.60 -10.21
N SER A 57 9.92 12.56 -10.33
CA SER A 57 10.53 12.91 -11.62
C SER A 57 11.59 11.94 -12.10
N THR A 58 12.20 11.12 -11.24
CA THR A 58 13.25 10.18 -11.64
C THR A 58 12.74 9.12 -12.62
N HIS A 59 11.45 8.77 -12.51
CA HIS A 59 10.82 7.73 -13.31
C HIS A 59 9.37 8.10 -13.66
N PRO A 60 9.15 9.06 -14.58
CA PRO A 60 7.82 9.57 -14.91
C PRO A 60 6.90 8.48 -15.48
N GLU A 61 7.48 7.50 -16.17
CA GLU A 61 6.77 6.37 -16.78
C GLU A 61 6.35 5.28 -15.78
N LYS A 62 6.93 5.27 -14.55
CA LYS A 62 6.71 4.17 -13.62
C LYS A 62 5.41 4.36 -12.84
N ASN A 63 4.55 3.34 -12.85
CA ASN A 63 3.29 3.23 -12.09
C ASN A 63 2.21 4.26 -12.47
N VAL A 64 2.21 4.71 -13.72
CA VAL A 64 1.14 5.55 -14.27
C VAL A 64 -0.11 4.70 -14.48
N HIS A 65 -1.26 5.23 -14.06
CA HIS A 65 -2.59 4.64 -14.25
C HIS A 65 -3.61 5.75 -14.53
N THR A 66 -4.67 5.45 -15.29
CA THR A 66 -5.73 6.39 -15.67
C THR A 66 -6.98 6.30 -14.80
N SER A 67 -6.98 5.39 -13.81
CA SER A 67 -8.10 5.18 -12.86
C SER A 67 -8.43 6.41 -12.00
N GLY A 68 -7.47 7.31 -11.81
CA GLY A 68 -7.62 8.45 -10.91
C GLY A 68 -7.88 8.02 -9.47
N SER A 69 -8.81 8.69 -8.77
CA SER A 69 -9.20 8.36 -7.40
C SER A 69 -10.21 7.21 -7.29
N VAL A 70 -10.58 6.57 -8.41
CA VAL A 70 -11.55 5.48 -8.43
C VAL A 70 -10.82 4.16 -8.21
N SER A 71 -11.36 3.32 -7.31
CA SER A 71 -10.76 2.04 -7.00
C SER A 71 -10.92 1.01 -8.13
N TYR A 72 -10.04 0.01 -8.12
CA TYR A 72 -10.09 -1.12 -9.04
C TYR A 72 -11.41 -1.91 -8.94
N ALA A 73 -11.94 -2.07 -7.72
CA ALA A 73 -13.24 -2.71 -7.48
C ALA A 73 -14.40 -1.93 -8.12
N THR A 74 -14.39 -0.59 -8.01
CA THR A 74 -15.40 0.25 -8.65
C THR A 74 -15.28 0.18 -10.18
N HIS A 75 -14.07 0.16 -10.74
CA HIS A 75 -13.88 -0.06 -12.17
C HIS A 75 -14.38 -1.43 -12.62
N SER A 76 -14.14 -2.49 -11.83
CA SER A 76 -14.63 -3.84 -12.09
C SER A 76 -16.15 -3.90 -12.13
N GLN A 77 -16.84 -3.29 -11.15
CA GLN A 77 -18.31 -3.24 -11.14
C GLN A 77 -18.90 -2.48 -12.33
N LYS A 78 -18.28 -1.35 -12.70
CA LYS A 78 -18.70 -0.60 -13.89
C LYS A 78 -18.54 -1.42 -15.15
N LEU A 79 -17.39 -2.08 -15.30
CA LEU A 79 -17.08 -2.90 -16.47
C LEU A 79 -17.98 -4.14 -16.53
N HIS A 80 -18.34 -4.72 -15.37
CA HIS A 80 -19.32 -5.80 -15.28
C HIS A 80 -20.68 -5.40 -15.85
N HIS A 81 -21.16 -4.20 -15.49
CA HIS A 81 -22.40 -3.67 -16.03
C HIS A 81 -22.29 -3.30 -17.52
N GLU A 82 -21.15 -2.78 -17.97
CA GLU A 82 -20.91 -2.43 -19.38
C GLU A 82 -20.85 -3.69 -20.29
N LEU A 83 -20.30 -4.80 -19.80
CA LEU A 83 -20.14 -6.05 -20.55
C LEU A 83 -21.24 -7.08 -20.32
N GLU A 84 -22.13 -6.84 -19.35
CA GLU A 84 -23.17 -7.79 -18.89
C GLU A 84 -22.61 -9.17 -18.46
N ARG A 85 -21.32 -9.21 -18.08
CA ARG A 85 -20.63 -10.40 -17.58
C ARG A 85 -19.49 -10.02 -16.65
N ALA A 86 -18.93 -11.00 -15.94
CA ALA A 86 -17.71 -10.76 -15.16
C ALA A 86 -16.57 -10.25 -16.08
N PRO A 87 -15.95 -9.10 -15.76
CA PRO A 87 -14.80 -8.63 -16.51
C PRO A 87 -13.59 -9.51 -16.23
N THR A 88 -12.80 -9.78 -17.26
CA THR A 88 -11.52 -10.47 -17.09
C THR A 88 -10.51 -9.53 -16.42
N PHE A 89 -9.46 -10.10 -15.81
CA PHE A 89 -8.36 -9.30 -15.28
C PHE A 89 -7.75 -8.40 -16.36
N ARG A 90 -7.64 -8.92 -17.58
CA ARG A 90 -7.02 -8.21 -18.68
C ARG A 90 -7.81 -6.98 -19.12
N GLU A 91 -9.13 -7.11 -19.23
CA GLU A 91 -10.00 -5.98 -19.58
C GLU A 91 -9.98 -4.90 -18.49
N LEU A 92 -9.90 -5.30 -17.23
CA LEU A 92 -9.82 -4.38 -16.11
C LEU A 92 -8.45 -3.69 -16.03
N PHE A 93 -7.38 -4.39 -16.38
CA PHE A 93 -6.05 -3.82 -16.53
C PHE A 93 -6.02 -2.78 -17.66
N ASP A 94 -6.51 -3.12 -18.85
CA ASP A 94 -6.61 -2.23 -20.00
C ASP A 94 -7.43 -0.97 -19.65
N ARG A 95 -8.57 -1.13 -18.98
CA ARG A 95 -9.43 -0.03 -18.51
C ARG A 95 -8.71 1.00 -17.65
N THR A 96 -7.67 0.59 -16.93
CA THR A 96 -6.95 1.41 -15.95
C THR A 96 -5.54 1.83 -16.41
N HIS A 97 -5.03 1.26 -17.49
CA HIS A 97 -3.67 1.49 -18.00
C HIS A 97 -3.62 1.90 -19.48
N LYS A 98 -4.76 1.98 -20.18
CA LYS A 98 -4.86 2.62 -21.50
C LYS A 98 -5.27 4.09 -21.39
N GLN A 99 -4.83 4.87 -22.37
CA GLN A 99 -5.20 6.28 -22.51
C GLN A 99 -6.66 6.39 -22.96
N LYS A 100 -7.39 7.38 -22.43
CA LYS A 100 -8.79 7.56 -22.80
C LYS A 100 -8.90 8.03 -24.26
N GLY A 101 -9.63 7.27 -25.08
CA GLY A 101 -9.87 7.61 -26.49
C GLY A 101 -8.81 7.09 -27.46
N THR A 102 -7.80 6.38 -26.97
CA THR A 102 -6.79 5.69 -27.75
C THR A 102 -6.68 4.25 -27.25
N ASP A 103 -6.15 3.34 -28.06
CA ASP A 103 -5.85 1.98 -27.60
C ASP A 103 -4.43 1.85 -26.99
N ASP A 104 -3.70 2.96 -26.92
CA ASP A 104 -2.32 3.02 -26.44
C ASP A 104 -2.24 2.96 -24.90
N TYR A 105 -1.19 2.32 -24.40
CA TYR A 105 -0.89 2.29 -22.97
C TYR A 105 -0.34 3.62 -22.47
N VAL A 106 -0.55 3.88 -21.18
CA VAL A 106 -0.09 5.09 -20.49
C VAL A 106 1.38 5.02 -20.08
N SER A 107 2.00 3.83 -20.18
CA SER A 107 3.42 3.63 -19.91
C SER A 107 3.96 2.47 -20.74
N GLU A 108 5.24 2.58 -21.14
CA GLU A 108 5.95 1.50 -21.82
C GLU A 108 5.99 0.22 -20.98
N SER A 109 6.08 0.34 -19.66
CA SER A 109 6.04 -0.81 -18.75
C SER A 109 4.73 -1.58 -18.85
N ALA A 110 3.58 -0.89 -18.89
CA ALA A 110 2.29 -1.56 -19.05
C ALA A 110 2.21 -2.28 -20.41
N HIS A 111 2.66 -1.65 -21.49
CA HIS A 111 2.71 -2.24 -22.82
C HIS A 111 3.61 -3.49 -22.88
N THR A 112 4.85 -3.39 -22.40
CA THR A 112 5.81 -4.50 -22.42
C THR A 112 5.32 -5.70 -21.61
N ILE A 113 4.70 -5.47 -20.45
CA ILE A 113 4.16 -6.54 -19.59
C ILE A 113 3.04 -7.28 -20.33
N VAL A 114 2.12 -6.52 -20.89
CA VAL A 114 1.01 -7.02 -21.71
C VAL A 114 1.51 -7.86 -22.87
N GLU A 115 2.43 -7.33 -23.66
CA GLU A 115 2.95 -8.00 -24.86
C GLU A 115 3.68 -9.30 -24.50
N THR A 116 4.49 -9.26 -23.45
CA THR A 116 5.21 -10.43 -22.94
C THR A 116 4.23 -11.48 -22.40
N TYR A 117 3.21 -11.05 -21.67
CA TYR A 117 2.17 -11.93 -21.15
C TYR A 117 1.41 -12.63 -22.27
N ASP A 118 0.89 -11.86 -23.24
CA ASP A 118 0.08 -12.40 -24.34
C ASP A 118 0.89 -13.38 -25.20
N ARG A 119 2.15 -13.05 -25.50
CA ARG A 119 3.06 -13.96 -26.20
C ARG A 119 3.26 -15.27 -25.44
N THR A 120 3.52 -15.18 -24.13
CA THR A 120 3.78 -16.36 -23.31
C THR A 120 2.53 -17.21 -23.12
N MET A 121 1.35 -16.58 -23.01
CA MET A 121 0.07 -17.29 -22.98
C MET A 121 -0.18 -18.05 -24.28
N ALA A 122 0.10 -17.44 -25.45
CA ALA A 122 -0.03 -18.09 -26.74
C ALA A 122 0.92 -19.29 -26.91
N ASP A 123 2.15 -19.19 -26.40
CA ASP A 123 3.12 -20.30 -26.44
C ASP A 123 2.74 -21.46 -25.49
N ARG A 124 2.15 -21.15 -24.32
CA ARG A 124 1.78 -22.14 -23.30
C ARG A 124 0.45 -22.84 -23.58
N TYR A 125 -0.53 -22.09 -24.04
CA TYR A 125 -1.89 -22.56 -24.25
C TYR A 125 -2.20 -22.59 -25.75
N VAL A 126 -1.66 -23.61 -26.43
CA VAL A 126 -1.90 -23.85 -27.86
C VAL A 126 -3.38 -24.21 -28.10
N GLU A 127 -3.85 -24.02 -29.34
CA GLU A 127 -5.23 -24.25 -29.77
C GLU A 127 -5.78 -25.60 -29.25
N GLY A 128 -6.86 -25.54 -28.47
CA GLY A 128 -7.54 -26.71 -27.89
C GLY A 128 -7.27 -26.95 -26.40
N THR A 129 -6.39 -26.19 -25.75
CA THR A 129 -6.21 -26.23 -24.30
C THR A 129 -7.12 -25.20 -23.60
N PRO A 130 -7.74 -25.52 -22.45
CA PRO A 130 -8.51 -24.54 -21.69
C PRO A 130 -7.59 -23.46 -21.13
N GLN A 131 -7.72 -22.23 -21.65
CA GLN A 131 -6.95 -21.08 -21.18
C GLN A 131 -7.62 -20.48 -19.93
N PRO A 132 -6.88 -20.25 -18.83
CA PRO A 132 -7.43 -19.56 -17.67
C PRO A 132 -7.60 -18.06 -17.95
N ASP A 133 -8.58 -17.43 -17.28
CA ASP A 133 -8.80 -15.96 -17.36
C ASP A 133 -7.57 -15.14 -16.96
N LEU A 134 -6.75 -15.67 -16.05
CA LEU A 134 -5.47 -15.11 -15.62
C LEU A 134 -4.53 -16.23 -15.14
N ASP A 135 -3.49 -16.49 -15.92
CA ASP A 135 -2.30 -17.20 -15.45
C ASP A 135 -1.42 -16.26 -14.61
N ARG A 136 -1.45 -16.43 -13.28
CA ARG A 136 -0.78 -15.51 -12.36
C ARG A 136 0.74 -15.60 -12.42
N GLU A 137 1.29 -16.79 -12.63
CA GLU A 137 2.74 -16.98 -12.70
C GLU A 137 3.29 -16.30 -13.96
N THR A 138 2.62 -16.52 -15.10
CA THR A 138 2.97 -15.87 -16.37
C THR A 138 2.91 -14.35 -16.26
N TRP A 139 1.90 -13.81 -15.57
CA TRP A 139 1.80 -12.37 -15.34
C TRP A 139 2.93 -11.84 -14.45
N VAL A 140 3.26 -12.55 -13.38
CA VAL A 140 4.33 -12.15 -12.46
C VAL A 140 5.69 -12.17 -13.14
N ASP A 141 5.96 -13.17 -13.96
CA ASP A 141 7.18 -13.25 -14.76
C ASP A 141 7.26 -12.09 -15.77
N ALA A 142 6.18 -11.82 -16.50
CA ALA A 142 6.09 -10.70 -17.43
C ALA A 142 6.27 -9.35 -16.72
N ALA A 143 5.78 -9.22 -15.49
CA ALA A 143 5.95 -8.05 -14.63
C ALA A 143 7.38 -7.89 -14.06
N GLY A 144 8.29 -8.84 -14.32
CA GLY A 144 9.65 -8.84 -13.81
C GLY A 144 9.76 -9.27 -12.35
N GLY A 145 8.80 -10.06 -11.88
CA GLY A 145 8.72 -10.61 -10.54
C GLY A 145 8.24 -9.61 -9.48
N PRO A 146 8.07 -10.07 -8.24
CA PRO A 146 7.68 -9.22 -7.13
C PRO A 146 8.77 -8.22 -6.73
N ARG A 147 8.38 -6.96 -6.53
CA ARG A 147 9.24 -5.90 -6.01
C ARG A 147 8.66 -5.33 -4.73
N LYS A 148 9.41 -5.40 -3.62
CA LYS A 148 8.96 -4.97 -2.29
C LYS A 148 7.62 -5.61 -1.88
N GLY A 149 7.45 -6.90 -2.18
CA GLY A 149 6.23 -7.65 -1.87
C GLY A 149 5.01 -7.31 -2.72
N ARG A 150 5.20 -6.60 -3.85
CA ARG A 150 4.11 -6.21 -4.76
C ARG A 150 4.45 -6.60 -6.19
N VAL A 151 3.41 -6.90 -6.97
CA VAL A 151 3.52 -7.23 -8.39
C VAL A 151 2.82 -6.13 -9.19
N TYR A 152 3.39 -5.73 -10.33
CA TYR A 152 2.79 -4.71 -11.16
C TYR A 152 1.42 -5.16 -11.71
N GLY A 153 0.43 -4.26 -11.72
CA GLY A 153 -0.93 -4.57 -12.15
C GLY A 153 -1.78 -5.32 -11.12
N PHE A 154 -1.17 -5.94 -10.10
CA PHE A 154 -1.89 -6.52 -8.97
C PHE A 154 -2.12 -5.47 -7.88
N GLY A 155 -3.38 -5.04 -7.76
CA GLY A 155 -3.86 -4.34 -6.58
C GLY A 155 -4.15 -5.30 -5.43
N ASP A 156 -4.60 -4.75 -4.30
CA ASP A 156 -4.97 -5.51 -3.10
C ASP A 156 -6.18 -6.45 -3.30
N SER A 157 -6.88 -6.30 -4.44
CA SER A 157 -8.05 -7.13 -4.80
C SER A 157 -7.69 -8.53 -5.27
N LEU A 158 -6.43 -8.81 -5.56
CA LEU A 158 -5.97 -10.13 -5.95
C LEU A 158 -5.05 -10.66 -4.86
N ASP A 159 -5.38 -11.84 -4.33
CA ASP A 159 -4.51 -12.52 -3.39
C ASP A 159 -3.21 -12.93 -4.09
N THR A 160 -2.15 -12.13 -3.89
CA THR A 160 -0.82 -12.41 -4.43
C THR A 160 -0.02 -13.36 -3.55
N THR A 161 -0.51 -13.75 -2.36
CA THR A 161 0.24 -14.57 -1.40
C THR A 161 0.74 -15.89 -1.97
N PRO A 162 0.00 -16.64 -2.82
CA PRO A 162 0.49 -17.92 -3.34
C PRO A 162 1.69 -17.71 -4.28
N VAL A 163 1.65 -16.67 -5.11
CA VAL A 163 2.72 -16.37 -6.07
C VAL A 163 3.95 -15.80 -5.36
N LEU A 164 3.74 -14.90 -4.41
CA LEU A 164 4.83 -14.35 -3.59
C LEU A 164 5.54 -15.46 -2.80
N SER A 165 4.79 -16.42 -2.26
CA SER A 165 5.33 -17.57 -1.54
C SER A 165 6.13 -18.49 -2.48
N SER A 166 5.57 -18.82 -3.66
CA SER A 166 6.26 -19.64 -4.67
C SER A 166 7.58 -19.01 -5.11
N TYR A 167 7.56 -17.71 -5.40
CA TYR A 167 8.76 -16.96 -5.79
C TYR A 167 9.81 -16.93 -4.66
N ALA A 168 9.40 -16.65 -3.42
CA ALA A 168 10.32 -16.67 -2.28
C ALA A 168 10.99 -18.04 -2.08
N SER A 169 10.29 -19.13 -2.39
CA SER A 169 10.83 -20.49 -2.35
C SER A 169 11.77 -20.81 -3.51
N SER A 170 11.61 -20.17 -4.68
CA SER A 170 12.48 -20.39 -5.84
C SER A 170 13.75 -19.54 -5.83
N VAL A 171 13.80 -18.42 -5.09
CA VAL A 171 14.94 -17.49 -5.06
C VAL A 171 15.90 -17.59 -3.84
N ALA A 172 15.97 -18.70 -3.09
CA ALA A 172 16.99 -18.83 -2.03
C ALA A 172 17.95 -20.03 -2.20
N PRO A 173 19.29 -19.87 -2.00
CA PRO A 173 20.07 -18.65 -1.74
C PRO A 173 21.26 -18.44 -2.71
N SER A 174 21.52 -17.20 -3.15
CA SER A 174 22.86 -16.83 -3.67
C SER A 174 23.12 -15.31 -3.65
N VAL A 175 24.12 -14.93 -2.85
CA VAL A 175 24.91 -13.69 -2.83
C VAL A 175 24.18 -12.35 -2.64
N TYR A 176 23.94 -11.99 -1.37
CA TYR A 176 24.34 -10.66 -0.92
C TYR A 176 25.61 -10.81 -0.08
N THR A 177 26.77 -10.61 -0.70
CA THR A 177 27.97 -10.16 0.03
C THR A 177 27.70 -8.72 0.46
N SER A 178 26.94 -8.56 1.54
CA SER A 178 26.96 -7.32 2.31
C SER A 178 28.15 -7.45 3.26
N SER A 179 29.15 -6.59 3.06
CA SER A 179 30.17 -6.31 4.06
C SER A 179 29.50 -5.70 5.29
N SER A 180 28.96 -6.56 6.15
CA SER A 180 28.67 -6.32 7.55
C SER A 180 28.36 -7.69 8.13
N ALA A 181 29.28 -8.21 8.94
CA ALA A 181 29.17 -9.52 9.54
C ALA A 181 27.82 -9.65 10.26
N ALA A 182 26.93 -10.46 9.72
CA ALA A 182 25.76 -10.94 10.44
C ALA A 182 26.26 -11.77 11.63
N PRO A 183 25.71 -11.59 12.85
CA PRO A 183 26.05 -12.46 13.95
C PRO A 183 25.65 -13.90 13.60
N PRO A 184 26.42 -14.91 14.04
CA PRO A 184 26.14 -16.30 13.74
C PRO A 184 24.71 -16.67 14.21
N VAL A 185 24.07 -17.53 13.42
CA VAL A 185 22.66 -17.98 13.54
C VAL A 185 22.26 -18.44 14.96
N SER A 186 23.23 -18.75 15.83
CA SER A 186 23.06 -18.99 17.27
C SER A 186 22.38 -17.83 18.01
N GLY A 187 22.78 -16.58 17.75
CA GLY A 187 22.30 -15.42 18.51
C GLY A 187 20.86 -15.02 18.16
N VAL A 188 20.40 -15.35 16.96
CA VAL A 188 19.02 -15.03 16.51
C VAL A 188 18.03 -16.00 17.16
N GLU A 189 18.39 -17.27 17.32
CA GLU A 189 17.54 -18.25 17.98
C GLU A 189 17.51 -18.03 19.50
N GLU A 190 18.64 -17.65 20.12
CA GLU A 190 18.68 -17.21 21.52
C GLU A 190 17.83 -15.98 21.77
N MET A 191 17.88 -14.98 20.88
CA MET A 191 17.04 -13.79 20.99
C MET A 191 15.56 -14.13 20.80
N ARG A 192 15.23 -15.08 19.93
CA ARG A 192 13.85 -15.59 19.78
C ARG A 192 13.36 -16.32 21.03
N THR A 193 14.22 -17.10 21.69
CA THR A 193 13.86 -17.75 22.96
C THR A 193 13.67 -16.73 24.08
N LEU A 194 14.53 -15.71 24.17
CA LEU A 194 14.40 -14.65 25.16
C LEU A 194 13.11 -13.83 24.97
N ILE A 195 12.80 -13.44 23.72
CA ILE A 195 11.55 -12.72 23.41
C ILE A 195 10.33 -13.57 23.75
N ARG A 196 10.39 -14.89 23.50
CA ARG A 196 9.29 -15.82 23.83
C ARG A 196 9.12 -15.95 25.35
N GLU A 197 10.22 -16.09 26.09
CA GLU A 197 10.19 -16.19 27.55
C GLU A 197 9.70 -14.89 28.20
N GLU A 198 10.16 -13.72 27.72
CA GLU A 198 9.71 -12.41 28.19
C GLU A 198 8.21 -12.21 27.96
N LEU A 199 7.70 -12.57 26.77
CA LEU A 199 6.27 -12.53 26.49
C LEU A 199 5.47 -13.51 27.37
N GLN A 200 6.02 -14.69 27.69
CA GLN A 200 5.36 -15.62 28.61
C GLN A 200 5.39 -15.12 30.06
N GLU A 201 6.45 -14.42 30.47
CA GLU A 201 6.58 -13.78 31.78
C GLU A 201 5.55 -12.66 31.95
N GLU A 202 5.43 -11.79 30.95
CA GLU A 202 4.41 -10.73 30.91
C GLU A 202 3.00 -11.31 30.95
N LEU A 203 2.72 -12.35 30.13
CA LEU A 203 1.40 -12.99 30.13
C LEU A 203 1.08 -13.60 31.50
N ARG A 204 2.08 -14.16 32.19
CA ARG A 204 1.91 -14.73 33.52
C ARG A 204 1.70 -13.67 34.59
N MET A 205 2.42 -12.54 34.54
CA MET A 205 2.17 -11.40 35.43
C MET A 205 0.76 -10.84 35.22
N HIS A 206 0.37 -10.59 33.96
CA HIS A 206 -0.96 -10.10 33.64
C HIS A 206 -2.07 -11.06 34.10
N PHE A 207 -1.84 -12.37 34.00
CA PHE A 207 -2.80 -13.36 34.49
C PHE A 207 -2.87 -13.40 36.02
N GLY A 208 -1.72 -13.20 36.71
CA GLY A 208 -1.66 -13.05 38.17
C GLY A 208 -2.46 -11.84 38.65
N ASP A 209 -2.31 -10.69 38.00
CA ASP A 209 -3.04 -9.47 38.31
C ASP A 209 -4.55 -9.64 38.11
N ILE A 210 -4.96 -10.35 37.06
CA ILE A 210 -6.37 -10.68 36.81
C ILE A 210 -6.92 -11.57 37.92
N VAL A 211 -6.17 -12.60 38.36
CA VAL A 211 -6.61 -13.48 39.45
C VAL A 211 -6.68 -12.73 40.77
N GLN A 212 -5.74 -11.81 41.04
CA GLN A 212 -5.76 -10.98 42.24
C GLN A 212 -6.96 -10.01 42.25
N LEU A 213 -7.21 -9.31 41.15
CA LEU A 213 -8.42 -8.49 40.96
C LEU A 213 -9.71 -9.29 41.17
N LEU A 214 -9.78 -10.50 40.62
CA LEU A 214 -10.94 -11.38 40.80
C LEU A 214 -11.11 -11.85 42.25
N ASN A 215 -10.02 -11.98 43.01
CA ASN A 215 -10.07 -12.34 44.43
C ASN A 215 -10.45 -11.13 45.32
N GLU A 216 -9.99 -9.93 44.97
CA GLU A 216 -10.36 -8.66 45.60
C GLU A 216 -11.82 -8.24 45.34
N MET A 217 -12.43 -8.77 44.26
CA MET A 217 -13.86 -8.61 43.98
C MET A 217 -14.78 -9.57 44.75
N LYS A 218 -14.26 -10.61 45.42
CA LYS A 218 -15.09 -11.57 46.19
C LYS A 218 -15.73 -11.02 47.48
N PRO A 219 -15.15 -10.10 48.27
CA PRO A 219 -15.80 -9.61 49.49
C PRO A 219 -16.95 -8.62 49.22
N LEU A 220 -17.07 -8.05 48.01
CA LEU A 220 -18.15 -7.09 47.68
C LEU A 220 -19.51 -7.73 47.41
N LYS A 221 -19.59 -9.06 47.23
CA LYS A 221 -20.87 -9.76 46.98
C LYS A 221 -21.66 -10.09 48.25
N ASN A 222 -21.10 -9.89 49.45
CA ASN A 222 -21.74 -10.28 50.71
C ASN A 222 -22.28 -9.12 51.59
N VAL A 223 -22.24 -7.85 51.16
CA VAL A 223 -22.64 -6.71 52.02
C VAL A 223 -24.05 -6.15 51.73
N LYS A 224 -24.86 -6.77 50.86
CA LYS A 224 -26.26 -6.32 50.64
C LYS A 224 -27.29 -7.44 50.78
N ARG A 225 -27.34 -8.09 51.93
CA ARG A 225 -28.54 -8.85 52.39
C ARG A 225 -28.72 -8.79 53.90
N GLU A 226 -28.92 -7.59 54.45
CA GLU A 226 -29.45 -7.35 55.80
C GLU A 226 -29.68 -5.82 55.87
N LYS A 227 -30.84 -5.22 56.16
CA LYS A 227 -32.12 -5.64 56.71
C LYS A 227 -33.19 -4.72 56.09
N LYS A 228 -34.23 -5.30 55.50
CA LYS A 228 -35.55 -4.66 55.38
C LYS A 228 -36.54 -5.62 56.02
N LYS A 229 -36.74 -5.48 57.34
CA LYS A 229 -37.86 -6.09 58.07
C LYS A 229 -38.18 -5.23 59.29
N ILE A 230 -39.37 -4.63 59.19
CA ILE A 230 -40.29 -4.12 60.21
C ILE A 230 -39.79 -2.90 60.98
#